data_AF-A0A537JL27-F1
#
_entry.id   AF-A0A537JL27-F1
#
_cell.length_a   1.000
_cell.length_b   1.000
_cell.length_c   1.000
_cell.angle_alpha   90.00
_cell.angle_beta   90.00
_cell.angle_gamma   90.00
#
_symmetry.space_group_name_H-M   'P 1'
#
loop_
_entity.id
_entity.type
_entity.pdbx_description
1 polymer ?
#
loop_
_entity_poly.entity_id
_entity_poly.type
_entity_poly.pdbx_seq_one_letter_code
_entity_poly.pdbx_strand_id
1 'polypeptide(L)'
;MASESPSIENGVVFKSLKELKFAVCKFALNINIETHTVKSEASRYIVKCKDEHCTWRLRANPIRGGFWKIKKLAVFHECIGIHGASNTSANKAFVANEIVELLRSQPEMTSVNIVNEIQRTHHVQISYKVAWEASELT
;
A
#
# COMPACT_ATOMS: atom_id res chain seq x y z
N MET A 1 8.89 -16.96 4.59
CA MET A 1 8.64 -16.29 5.88
C MET A 1 7.75 -15.10 5.57
N ALA A 2 6.52 -15.06 6.08
CA ALA A 2 5.63 -13.92 5.84
C ALA A 2 6.31 -12.66 6.39
N SER A 3 6.59 -11.68 5.52
CA SER A 3 7.09 -10.39 5.95
C SER A 3 6.05 -9.78 6.90
N GLU A 4 6.43 -9.56 8.16
CA GLU A 4 5.59 -8.84 9.11
C GLU A 4 5.14 -7.54 8.45
N SER A 5 3.83 -7.36 8.33
CA SER A 5 3.29 -6.15 7.76
C SER A 5 3.63 -5.00 8.71
N PRO A 6 4.25 -3.91 8.23
CA PRO A 6 4.61 -2.80 9.09
C PRO A 6 3.36 -2.27 9.81
N SER A 7 3.44 -2.17 11.14
CA SER A 7 2.33 -1.65 11.95
C SER A 7 2.00 -0.21 11.55
N ILE A 8 0.73 0.06 11.29
CA ILE A 8 0.18 1.39 11.06
C ILE A 8 -0.45 1.87 12.35
N GLU A 9 0.36 2.51 13.20
CA GLU A 9 -0.04 3.00 14.52
C GLU A 9 0.51 4.40 14.79
N ASN A 10 -0.11 5.11 15.73
CA ASN A 10 0.39 6.40 16.18
C ASN A 10 1.80 6.26 16.76
N GLY A 11 2.74 7.04 16.24
CA GLY A 11 4.09 7.08 16.75
C GLY A 11 5.10 6.24 15.95
N VAL A 12 4.65 5.33 15.09
CA VAL A 12 5.54 4.52 14.24
C VAL A 12 6.33 5.41 13.28
N VAL A 13 7.59 5.04 13.06
CA VAL A 13 8.56 5.76 12.23
C VAL A 13 9.00 4.89 11.05
N PHE A 14 8.99 5.47 9.86
CA PHE A 14 9.44 4.87 8.60
C PHE A 14 10.70 5.57 8.12
N LYS A 15 11.58 4.85 7.40
CA LYS A 15 12.86 5.43 6.93
C LYS A 15 12.65 6.48 5.84
N SER A 16 11.56 6.39 5.10
CA SER A 16 11.22 7.33 4.03
C SER A 16 9.71 7.46 3.82
N LEU A 17 9.30 8.50 3.08
CA LEU A 17 7.91 8.63 2.62
C LEU A 17 7.50 7.47 1.71
N LYS A 18 8.44 6.90 0.94
CA LYS A 18 8.18 5.74 0.05
C LYS A 18 7.77 4.53 0.87
N GLU A 19 8.53 4.21 1.91
CA GLU A 19 8.20 3.10 2.84
C GLU A 19 6.87 3.33 3.54
N LEU A 20 6.60 4.55 4.01
CA LEU A 20 5.32 4.87 4.64
C LEU A 20 4.16 4.68 3.66
N LYS A 21 4.27 5.18 2.42
CA LYS A 21 3.22 5.02 1.39
C LYS A 21 2.96 3.54 1.08
N PHE A 22 4.01 2.74 1.03
CA PHE A 22 3.90 1.31 0.83
C PHE A 22 3.20 0.61 1.99
N ALA A 23 3.61 0.90 3.23
CA ALA A 23 2.98 0.36 4.44
C ALA A 23 1.49 0.72 4.53
N VAL A 24 1.14 1.97 4.22
CA VAL A 24 -0.24 2.45 4.15
C VAL A 24 -1.05 1.68 3.10
N CYS A 25 -0.46 1.46 1.93
CA CYS A 25 -1.11 0.72 0.85
C CYS A 25 -1.37 -0.73 1.25
N LYS A 26 -0.37 -1.41 1.81
CA LYS A 26 -0.51 -2.79 2.31
C LYS A 26 -1.57 -2.90 3.39
N PHE A 27 -1.57 -1.97 4.36
CA PHE A 27 -2.60 -1.89 5.38
C PHE A 27 -3.99 -1.71 4.78
N ALA A 28 -4.15 -0.78 3.82
CA ALA A 28 -5.41 -0.53 3.15
C ALA A 28 -5.95 -1.76 2.42
N LEU A 29 -5.09 -2.53 1.76
CA LEU A 29 -5.47 -3.81 1.13
C LEU A 29 -5.94 -4.84 2.16
N ASN A 30 -5.20 -4.98 3.27
CA ASN A 30 -5.55 -5.93 4.34
C ASN A 30 -6.91 -5.65 4.98
N ILE A 31 -7.30 -4.38 5.12
CA ILE A 31 -8.63 -3.99 5.64
C ILE A 31 -9.65 -3.73 4.53
N ASN A 32 -9.31 -4.08 3.29
CA ASN A 32 -10.14 -3.97 2.09
C ASN A 32 -10.74 -2.57 1.81
N ILE A 33 -9.90 -1.53 1.93
CA ILE A 33 -10.28 -0.14 1.63
C ILE A 33 -9.51 0.40 0.44
N GLU A 34 -10.11 1.36 -0.25
CA GLU A 34 -9.38 2.23 -1.17
C GLU A 34 -8.97 3.52 -0.46
N THR A 35 -7.75 3.97 -0.74
CA THR A 35 -7.26 5.23 -0.20
C THR A 35 -6.97 6.24 -1.30
N HIS A 36 -7.01 7.52 -0.95
CA HIS A 36 -6.51 8.60 -1.79
C HIS A 36 -5.60 9.52 -0.98
N THR A 37 -4.59 10.06 -1.65
CA THR A 37 -3.69 11.05 -1.06
C THR A 37 -4.37 12.42 -1.09
N VAL A 38 -4.62 12.99 0.09
CA VAL A 38 -5.15 14.35 0.23
C VAL A 38 -4.03 15.38 0.16
N LYS A 39 -2.87 15.09 0.78
CA LYS A 39 -1.67 15.94 0.75
C LYS A 39 -0.41 15.08 0.74
N SER A 40 0.56 15.44 -0.09
CA SER A 40 1.90 14.86 -0.11
C SER A 40 2.89 15.99 -0.40
N GLU A 41 3.33 16.65 0.67
CA GLU A 41 4.21 17.83 0.61
C GLU A 41 5.43 17.61 1.52
N ALA A 42 6.45 18.48 1.40
CA ALA A 42 7.69 18.32 2.13
C ALA A 42 7.51 18.24 3.66
N SER A 43 6.46 18.85 4.22
CA SER A 43 6.19 18.93 5.66
C SER A 43 5.14 17.93 6.17
N ARG A 44 4.46 17.19 5.29
CA ARG A 44 3.28 16.41 5.65
C ARG A 44 2.82 15.42 4.59
N TYR A 45 2.29 14.30 5.06
CA TYR A 45 1.54 13.34 4.26
C TYR A 45 0.18 13.10 4.92
N ILE A 46 -0.90 13.22 4.14
CA ILE A 46 -2.27 12.90 4.56
C ILE A 46 -2.90 11.98 3.52
N VAL A 47 -3.42 10.87 4.01
CA VAL A 47 -4.16 9.88 3.25
C VAL A 47 -5.49 9.61 3.96
N LYS A 48 -6.54 9.38 3.17
CA LYS A 48 -7.89 9.07 3.65
C LYS A 48 -8.45 7.88 2.88
N CYS A 49 -9.47 7.25 3.43
CA CYS A 49 -10.32 6.36 2.65
C CYS A 49 -11.01 7.16 1.53
N LYS A 50 -11.29 6.53 0.39
CA LYS A 50 -12.01 7.16 -0.71
C LYS A 50 -13.50 7.35 -0.45
N ASP A 51 -14.09 6.53 0.40
CA ASP A 51 -15.48 6.73 0.83
C ASP A 51 -15.55 8.00 1.68
N GLU A 52 -16.40 8.94 1.26
CA GLU A 52 -16.56 10.25 1.90
C GLU A 52 -17.20 10.15 3.30
N HIS A 53 -17.96 9.10 3.56
CA HIS A 53 -18.56 8.81 4.86
C HIS A 53 -17.58 8.13 5.82
N CYS A 54 -16.42 7.69 5.32
CA CYS A 54 -15.40 7.06 6.13
C CYS A 54 -14.58 8.08 6.92
N THR A 55 -14.39 7.81 8.22
CA THR A 55 -13.53 8.65 9.06
C THR A 55 -12.06 8.21 9.04
N TRP A 56 -11.74 7.09 8.38
CA TRP A 56 -10.37 6.57 8.32
C TRP A 56 -9.43 7.58 7.67
N ARG A 57 -8.37 7.92 8.40
CA ARG A 57 -7.39 8.92 8.00
C ARG A 57 -6.06 8.71 8.69
N LEU A 58 -4.99 8.78 7.91
CA LEU A 58 -3.63 8.84 8.43
C LEU A 58 -3.00 10.20 8.12
N ARG A 59 -2.31 10.75 9.13
CA ARG A 59 -1.43 11.92 9.02
C ARG A 59 -0.05 11.54 9.51
N ALA A 60 0.95 11.79 8.67
CA ALA A 60 2.35 11.71 9.02
C ALA A 60 3.08 13.01 8.73
N ASN A 61 4.21 13.20 9.41
CA ASN A 61 5.09 14.34 9.25
C ASN A 61 6.54 13.83 9.15
N PRO A 62 7.41 14.49 8.37
CA PRO A 62 8.83 14.18 8.39
C PRO A 62 9.41 14.53 9.77
N ILE A 63 10.47 13.82 10.14
CA ILE A 63 11.32 14.12 11.29
C ILE A 63 12.78 14.26 10.83
N ARG A 64 13.68 14.61 11.75
CA ARG A 64 15.12 14.72 11.43
C ARG A 64 15.64 13.41 10.83
N GLY A 65 16.56 13.51 9.86
CA GLY A 65 17.19 12.36 9.21
C GLY A 65 16.40 11.76 8.04
N GLY A 66 15.38 12.43 7.52
CA GLY A 66 14.60 11.97 6.36
C GLY A 66 13.50 10.95 6.70
N PHE A 67 13.41 10.54 7.96
CA PHE A 67 12.39 9.64 8.47
C PHE A 67 11.00 10.29 8.51
N TRP A 68 9.96 9.47 8.57
CA TRP A 68 8.57 9.90 8.60
C TRP A 68 7.83 9.24 9.76
N LYS A 69 7.14 10.04 10.58
CA LYS A 69 6.41 9.56 11.76
C LYS A 69 4.91 9.71 11.59
N ILE A 70 4.15 8.65 11.87
CA ILE A 70 2.69 8.72 11.98
C ILE A 70 2.34 9.55 13.22
N LYS A 71 1.62 10.66 13.01
CA LYS A 71 1.21 11.59 14.07
C LYS A 71 -0.22 11.40 14.51
N LYS A 72 -1.10 11.03 13.59
CA LYS A 72 -2.51 10.78 13.87
C LYS A 72 -3.03 9.72 12.92
N LEU A 73 -3.65 8.71 13.49
CA LEU A 73 -4.40 7.68 12.82
C LEU A 73 -5.83 7.70 13.39
N ALA A 74 -6.81 7.96 12.54
CA ALA A 74 -8.21 7.68 12.83
C ALA A 74 -8.47 6.26 12.31
N VAL A 75 -8.62 5.32 13.25
CA VAL A 75 -8.72 3.88 12.97
C VAL A 75 -10.14 3.42 12.70
N PHE A 76 -11.14 4.25 12.99
CA PHE A 76 -12.53 3.86 12.80
C PHE A 76 -12.87 3.80 11.31
N HIS A 77 -13.31 2.63 10.89
CA HIS A 77 -13.68 2.31 9.53
C HIS A 77 -15.00 1.52 9.58
N GLU A 78 -16.02 2.01 8.86
CA GLU A 78 -17.36 1.39 8.78
C GLU A 78 -17.75 1.03 7.34
N CYS A 79 -16.87 1.23 6.36
CA CYS A 79 -17.27 0.99 4.97
C CYS A 79 -17.43 -0.51 4.74
N ILE A 80 -18.44 -0.86 3.97
CA ILE A 80 -18.53 -2.18 3.36
C ILE A 80 -17.40 -2.20 2.32
N GLY A 81 -16.30 -2.90 2.64
CA GLY A 81 -15.13 -2.99 1.76
C GLY A 81 -15.53 -3.42 0.35
N ILE A 82 -14.74 -3.01 -0.65
CA ILE A 82 -15.01 -3.36 -2.04
C ILE A 82 -14.61 -4.83 -2.24
N HIS A 83 -15.50 -5.77 -1.93
CA HIS A 83 -15.26 -7.17 -2.19
C HIS A 83 -15.48 -7.46 -3.69
N GLY A 84 -14.40 -7.81 -4.40
CA GLY A 84 -14.47 -8.34 -5.76
C GLY A 84 -14.39 -7.33 -6.92
N ALA A 85 -14.24 -6.02 -6.64
CA ALA A 85 -13.87 -5.04 -7.68
C ALA A 85 -12.38 -4.67 -7.58
N SER A 86 -11.78 -4.18 -8.67
CA SER A 86 -10.37 -3.81 -8.73
C SER A 86 -10.04 -2.76 -7.66
N ASN A 87 -9.16 -3.08 -6.70
CA ASN A 87 -8.70 -2.13 -5.70
C ASN A 87 -7.55 -1.31 -6.29
N THR A 88 -7.82 -0.04 -6.58
CA THR A 88 -6.85 0.90 -7.16
C THR A 88 -5.63 1.18 -6.26
N SER A 89 -5.68 0.79 -4.99
CA SER A 89 -4.51 0.86 -4.10
C SER A 89 -3.43 -0.13 -4.54
N ALA A 90 -3.79 -1.30 -5.08
CA ALA A 90 -2.85 -2.28 -5.65
C ALA A 90 -2.37 -1.85 -7.06
N ASN A 91 -1.79 -0.65 -7.15
CA ASN A 91 -1.23 -0.11 -8.39
C ASN A 91 0.16 -0.69 -8.69
N LYS A 92 0.69 -0.40 -9.88
CA LYS A 92 2.00 -0.91 -10.33
C LYS A 92 3.17 -0.61 -9.41
N ALA A 93 3.16 0.54 -8.72
CA ALA A 93 4.26 0.91 -7.81
C ALA A 93 4.21 0.06 -6.52
N PHE A 94 3.00 -0.25 -6.04
CA PHE A 94 2.82 -1.20 -4.95
C PHE A 94 3.24 -2.61 -5.38
N VAL A 95 2.74 -3.08 -6.53
CA VAL A 95 3.02 -4.43 -7.04
C VAL A 95 4.52 -4.61 -7.28
N ALA A 96 5.21 -3.65 -7.91
CA ALA A 96 6.65 -3.69 -8.13
C ALA A 96 7.40 -3.88 -6.79
N ASN A 97 7.03 -3.12 -5.76
CA ASN A 97 7.69 -3.21 -4.46
C ASN A 97 7.39 -4.51 -3.71
N GLU A 98 6.25 -5.18 -3.96
CA GLU A 98 5.95 -6.51 -3.42
C GLU A 98 6.71 -7.61 -4.17
N ILE A 99 6.87 -7.50 -5.49
CA ILE A 99 7.51 -8.55 -6.31
C ILE A 99 9.03 -8.40 -6.43
N VAL A 100 9.64 -7.29 -6.00
CA VAL A 100 11.10 -7.07 -6.06
C VAL A 100 11.91 -8.25 -5.50
N GLU A 101 11.60 -8.68 -4.28
CA GLU A 101 12.32 -9.79 -3.65
C GLU A 101 11.94 -11.13 -4.29
N LEU A 102 10.70 -11.25 -4.76
CA LEU A 102 10.20 -12.44 -5.39
C LEU A 102 10.90 -12.69 -6.74
N LEU A 103 10.99 -11.67 -7.61
CA LEU A 103 11.70 -11.73 -8.89
C LEU A 103 13.21 -11.92 -8.71
N ARG A 104 13.79 -11.40 -7.62
CA ARG A 104 15.19 -11.70 -7.28
C ARG A 104 15.41 -13.20 -7.01
N SER A 105 14.42 -13.86 -6.41
CA SER A 105 14.46 -15.31 -6.11
C SER A 105 14.01 -16.20 -7.26
N GLN A 106 13.09 -15.72 -8.10
CA GLN A 106 12.43 -16.44 -9.20
C GLN A 106 12.32 -15.50 -10.42
N PRO A 107 13.42 -15.29 -11.17
CA PRO A 107 13.45 -14.35 -12.30
C PRO A 107 12.51 -14.73 -13.46
N GLU A 108 12.10 -15.99 -13.55
CA GLU A 108 11.23 -16.54 -14.58
C GLU A 108 9.73 -16.28 -14.36
N MET A 109 9.34 -15.62 -13.26
CA MET A 109 7.92 -15.35 -13.00
C MET A 109 7.28 -14.53 -14.11
N THR A 110 6.20 -15.06 -14.65
CA THR A 110 5.41 -14.38 -15.66
C THR A 110 4.46 -13.37 -15.02
N SER A 111 3.99 -12.38 -15.79
CA SER A 111 2.93 -11.46 -15.37
C SER A 111 1.67 -12.18 -14.88
N VAL A 112 1.36 -13.36 -15.44
CA VAL A 112 0.24 -14.21 -14.97
C VAL A 112 0.51 -14.76 -13.57
N ASN A 113 1.74 -15.22 -13.31
CA ASN A 113 2.12 -15.67 -11.97
C ASN A 113 2.08 -14.52 -10.96
N ILE A 114 2.49 -13.31 -11.36
CA ILE A 114 2.38 -12.10 -10.52
C ILE A 114 0.92 -11.79 -10.18
N VAL A 115 0.01 -11.82 -11.16
CA VAL A 115 -1.44 -11.62 -10.91
C VAL A 115 -1.95 -12.61 -9.87
N ASN A 116 -1.63 -13.91 -10.05
CA ASN A 116 -2.07 -14.96 -9.13
C ASN A 116 -1.48 -14.79 -7.73
N GLU A 117 -0.21 -14.40 -7.63
CA GLU A 117 0.48 -14.23 -6.35
C GLU A 117 -0.06 -13.04 -5.54
N ILE A 118 -0.36 -11.92 -6.21
CA ILE A 118 -0.99 -10.76 -5.58
C ILE A 118 -2.41 -11.10 -5.11
N GLN A 119 -3.20 -11.79 -5.93
CA GLN A 119 -4.52 -12.27 -5.53
C GLN A 119 -4.44 -13.21 -4.33
N ARG A 120 -3.47 -14.13 -4.31
CA ARG A 120 -3.29 -15.11 -3.23
C ARG A 120 -2.86 -14.43 -1.91
N THR A 121 -1.99 -13.44 -1.99
CA THR A 121 -1.35 -12.82 -0.81
C THR A 121 -2.17 -11.67 -0.23
N HIS A 122 -2.79 -10.86 -1.10
CA HIS A 122 -3.49 -9.62 -0.71
C HIS A 122 -5.00 -9.70 -0.94
N HIS A 123 -5.52 -10.81 -1.46
CA HIS A 123 -6.94 -11.00 -1.76
C HIS A 123 -7.52 -9.96 -2.73
N VAL A 124 -6.66 -9.37 -3.59
CA VAL A 124 -7.03 -8.32 -4.55
C VAL A 124 -6.67 -8.72 -5.98
N GLN A 125 -7.62 -8.50 -6.89
CA GLN A 125 -7.45 -8.72 -8.32
C GLN A 125 -6.73 -7.52 -8.95
N ILE A 126 -5.64 -7.77 -9.66
CA ILE A 126 -4.95 -6.78 -10.50
C ILE A 126 -5.02 -7.18 -11.97
N SER A 127 -4.95 -6.21 -12.88
CA SER A 127 -4.92 -6.51 -14.31
C SER A 127 -3.55 -7.04 -14.75
N TYR A 128 -3.54 -7.83 -15.83
CA TYR A 128 -2.30 -8.27 -16.47
C TYR A 128 -1.37 -7.10 -16.80
N LYS A 129 -1.92 -5.98 -17.29
CA LYS A 129 -1.15 -4.77 -17.60
C LYS A 129 -0.46 -4.20 -16.38
N VAL A 130 -1.11 -4.17 -15.21
CA VAL A 130 -0.48 -3.72 -13.96
C VAL A 130 0.66 -4.64 -13.55
N ALA A 131 0.48 -5.96 -13.67
CA ALA A 131 1.52 -6.93 -13.36
C ALA A 131 2.74 -6.79 -14.30
N TRP A 132 2.50 -6.66 -15.60
CA TRP A 132 3.55 -6.45 -16.58
C TRP A 132 4.28 -5.11 -16.37
N GLU A 133 3.55 -4.00 -16.21
CA GLU A 133 4.19 -2.70 -15.94
C GLU A 133 4.99 -2.72 -14.62
N ALA A 134 4.58 -3.51 -13.63
CA ALA A 134 5.31 -3.66 -12.37
C ALA A 134 6.59 -4.49 -12.51
N SER A 135 6.59 -5.54 -13.33
CA SER A 135 7.80 -6.33 -13.61
C SER A 135 8.85 -5.50 -14.34
N GLU A 136 8.45 -4.63 -15.26
CA GLU A 136 9.38 -3.72 -15.98
C GLU A 136 9.99 -2.63 -15.08
N LEU A 137 9.41 -2.39 -13.89
CA LEU A 137 9.87 -1.38 -12.93
C LEU A 137 10.79 -1.94 -11.83
N THR A 138 10.99 -3.26 -11.83
CA THR A 138 11.65 -4.02 -10.76
C THR A 138 13.05 -4.42 -11.17
#